data_AF-A0AAV0IQ89-F1
#
_entry.id   AF-A0AAV0IQ89-F1
#
_cell.length_a   1.000
_cell.length_b   1.000
_cell.length_c   1.000
_cell.angle_alpha   90.00
_cell.angle_beta   90.00
_cell.angle_gamma   90.00
#
_symmetry.space_group_name_H-M   'P 1'
#
loop_
_entity.id
_entity.type
_entity.pdbx_description
1 polymer ?
#
loop_
_entity_poly.entity_id
_entity_poly.type
_entity_poly.pdbx_seq_one_letter_code
_entity_poly.pdbx_strand_id
1 'polypeptide(L)'
;MASSELLLIIVFFYLLKLIVTTGPLFFCEAVAITMAPPPPENGTVGRGRTSSAVFVFGDSILDTGNNDHIATLIKSNFPPYGRDFPGRIPTGRFSDGRLISDFIVESLKIKYLLPPYLDPNLRAEDLITGVCFASAGSGYDPKTPKILSVISIPDQLNFFQQYVGKMRSLLGEQRSNDVVENSLYVISCGNNDVLLTTLFHTRTKSSEMVSYAAFLAGQASAFLRELYRQGARKIVHLSALTTGCIPAFRTLLGGVQRQCSDESNELAVMFNEKLSDEIQRLNDDVLLPDLTVQFVDMYTPFFDIIRRPEKNRRDSGNFL
;
A
#
# COMPACT_ATOMS: atom_id res chain seq x y z
N MET A 1 10.12 16.43 29.63
CA MET A 1 9.28 15.21 29.71
C MET A 1 9.01 14.69 28.28
N ALA A 2 10.06 14.52 27.47
CA ALA A 2 10.00 14.19 26.03
C ALA A 2 11.08 13.17 25.63
N SER A 3 11.53 12.32 26.56
CA SER A 3 12.72 11.48 26.37
C SER A 3 12.43 9.99 26.14
N SER A 4 11.24 9.48 26.45
CA SER A 4 10.88 8.07 26.22
C SER A 4 10.29 7.82 24.83
N GLU A 5 9.42 8.71 24.35
CA GLU A 5 8.80 8.60 23.02
C GLU A 5 9.82 8.82 21.89
N LEU A 6 10.70 9.81 22.02
CA LEU A 6 11.75 10.07 21.04
C LEU A 6 12.75 8.90 20.97
N LEU A 7 13.06 8.26 22.10
CA LEU A 7 13.94 7.10 22.14
C LEU A 7 13.27 5.87 21.50
N LEU A 8 11.97 5.65 21.74
CA LEU A 8 11.22 4.58 21.07
C LEU A 8 11.15 4.81 19.56
N ILE A 9 10.95 6.06 19.14
CA ILE A 9 10.94 6.46 17.73
C ILE A 9 12.32 6.24 17.11
N ILE A 10 13.41 6.68 17.76
CA ILE A 10 14.79 6.46 17.29
C ILE A 10 15.11 4.96 17.22
N VAL A 11 14.73 4.18 18.22
CA VAL A 11 14.94 2.71 18.23
C VAL A 11 14.11 2.04 17.14
N PHE A 12 12.86 2.46 16.93
CA PHE A 12 12.02 2.01 15.82
C PHE A 12 12.67 2.29 14.46
N PHE A 13 13.21 3.51 14.26
CA PHE A 13 13.94 3.88 13.04
C PHE A 13 15.26 3.12 12.87
N TYR A 14 16.03 2.91 13.95
CA TYR A 14 17.26 2.14 13.93
C TYR A 14 17.00 0.66 13.61
N LEU A 15 15.92 0.08 14.14
CA LEU A 15 15.54 -1.31 13.87
C LEU A 15 14.95 -1.47 12.46
N LEU A 16 14.18 -0.51 11.97
CA LEU A 16 13.73 -0.47 10.57
C LEU A 16 14.94 -0.49 9.60
N LYS A 17 16.02 0.23 9.94
CA LYS A 17 17.28 0.28 9.18
C LYS A 17 18.06 -1.04 9.18
N LEU A 18 17.94 -1.84 10.25
CA LEU A 18 18.67 -3.10 10.45
C LEU A 18 18.02 -4.33 9.78
N ILE A 19 16.79 -4.19 9.26
CA ILE A 19 15.92 -5.34 8.93
C ILE A 19 15.70 -5.57 7.44
N VAL A 20 16.09 -4.62 6.60
CA VAL A 20 15.98 -4.75 5.14
C VAL A 20 17.05 -5.69 4.56
N THR A 21 17.90 -6.30 5.37
CA THR A 21 18.92 -7.27 4.93
C THR A 21 18.38 -8.63 4.47
N THR A 22 17.06 -8.89 4.45
CA THR A 22 16.48 -10.16 3.97
C THR A 22 15.25 -9.96 3.06
N GLY A 23 15.50 -9.44 1.86
CA GLY A 23 14.94 -9.84 0.54
C GLY A 23 13.42 -9.99 0.29
N PRO A 24 12.86 -9.27 -0.72
CA PRO A 24 11.56 -9.55 -1.32
C PRO A 24 11.70 -10.04 -2.78
N LEU A 25 11.47 -11.34 -3.05
CA LEU A 25 11.60 -11.92 -4.41
C LEU A 25 10.42 -12.79 -4.89
N PHE A 26 9.30 -12.85 -4.16
CA PHE A 26 8.21 -13.84 -4.45
C PHE A 26 6.89 -13.26 -4.97
N PHE A 27 6.88 -12.02 -5.48
CA PHE A 27 5.62 -11.28 -5.65
C PHE A 27 4.83 -11.54 -6.96
N CYS A 28 5.45 -12.05 -8.03
CA CYS A 28 4.87 -11.86 -9.37
C CYS A 28 3.76 -12.83 -9.82
N GLU A 29 3.69 -14.07 -9.34
CA GLU A 29 2.69 -15.02 -9.88
C GLU A 29 1.31 -14.92 -9.22
N ALA A 30 1.22 -14.57 -7.94
CA ALA A 30 -0.07 -14.55 -7.23
C ALA A 30 -1.02 -13.45 -7.72
N VAL A 31 -0.50 -12.26 -8.05
CA VAL A 31 -1.32 -11.12 -8.51
C VAL A 31 -1.84 -11.32 -9.93
N ALA A 32 -1.05 -11.96 -10.81
CA ALA A 32 -1.49 -12.27 -12.17
C ALA A 32 -2.62 -13.32 -12.18
N ILE A 33 -2.61 -14.28 -11.24
CA ILE A 33 -3.63 -15.33 -11.13
C ILE A 33 -4.94 -14.79 -10.55
N THR A 34 -4.90 -13.87 -9.58
CA THR A 34 -6.11 -13.25 -8.99
C THR A 34 -6.77 -12.19 -9.88
N MET A 35 -6.06 -11.71 -10.92
CA MET A 35 -6.58 -10.71 -11.87
C MET A 35 -7.05 -11.32 -13.21
N ALA A 36 -7.01 -12.65 -13.35
CA ALA A 36 -7.56 -13.33 -14.52
C ALA A 36 -9.11 -13.21 -14.49
N PRO A 37 -9.75 -12.62 -15.51
CA PRO A 37 -11.20 -12.60 -15.59
C PRO A 37 -11.74 -14.04 -15.69
N PRO A 38 -12.93 -14.34 -15.13
CA PRO A 38 -13.58 -15.62 -15.38
C PRO A 38 -13.78 -15.82 -16.89
N PRO A 39 -13.70 -17.07 -17.40
CA PRO A 39 -13.95 -17.34 -18.81
C PRO A 39 -15.35 -16.84 -19.17
N PRO A 40 -15.51 -16.08 -20.27
CA PRO A 40 -16.81 -15.50 -20.61
C PRO A 40 -17.80 -16.61 -20.97
N GLU A 41 -18.92 -16.66 -20.25
CA GLU A 41 -20.13 -17.32 -20.75
C GLU A 41 -20.62 -16.55 -21.97
N ASN A 42 -20.95 -17.29 -23.04
CA ASN A 42 -21.31 -16.80 -24.37
C ASN A 42 -22.13 -15.49 -24.35
N GLY A 43 -21.46 -14.39 -24.63
CA GLY A 43 -22.06 -13.07 -24.75
C GLY A 43 -21.06 -12.10 -25.37
N THR A 44 -21.53 -11.28 -26.31
CA THR A 44 -20.76 -10.34 -27.14
C THR A 44 -19.61 -9.65 -26.41
N VAL A 45 -18.37 -9.84 -26.89
CA VAL A 45 -17.16 -9.18 -26.41
C VAL A 45 -17.25 -7.67 -26.65
N GLY A 46 -17.72 -6.94 -25.64
CA GLY A 46 -17.39 -5.54 -25.49
C GLY A 46 -15.88 -5.43 -25.31
N ARG A 47 -15.21 -4.65 -26.16
CA ARG A 47 -13.76 -4.41 -26.10
C ARG A 47 -13.45 -3.70 -24.78
N GLY A 48 -13.19 -4.46 -23.71
CA GLY A 48 -12.82 -3.91 -22.40
C GLY A 48 -11.61 -3.01 -22.56
N ARG A 49 -11.77 -1.71 -22.28
CA ARG A 49 -10.66 -0.74 -22.38
C ARG A 49 -9.66 -1.06 -21.25
N THR A 50 -8.47 -1.52 -21.63
CA THR A 50 -7.33 -1.68 -20.73
C THR A 50 -7.02 -0.33 -20.07
N SER A 51 -6.85 -0.32 -18.73
CA SER A 51 -6.52 0.92 -18.00
C SER A 51 -5.24 1.52 -18.57
N SER A 52 -5.27 2.81 -18.93
CA SER A 52 -4.11 3.50 -19.54
C SER A 52 -3.20 4.18 -18.51
N ALA A 53 -3.64 4.25 -17.25
CA ALA A 53 -2.90 4.85 -16.16
C ALA A 53 -3.19 4.13 -14.84
N VAL A 54 -2.24 4.21 -13.91
CA VAL A 54 -2.33 3.63 -12.57
C VAL A 54 -1.97 4.69 -11.53
N PHE A 55 -2.86 4.89 -10.56
CA PHE A 55 -2.61 5.75 -9.41
C PHE A 55 -2.50 4.92 -8.15
N VAL A 56 -1.54 5.27 -7.29
CA VAL A 56 -1.21 4.45 -6.14
C VAL A 56 -1.23 5.27 -4.86
N PHE A 57 -1.85 4.76 -3.80
CA PHE A 57 -2.04 5.44 -2.52
C PHE A 57 -1.69 4.51 -1.35
N GLY A 58 -1.39 5.09 -0.20
CA GLY A 58 -1.19 4.34 1.03
C GLY A 58 0.20 4.51 1.62
N ASP A 59 0.86 3.39 1.95
CA ASP A 59 2.07 3.37 2.77
C ASP A 59 3.32 2.82 2.05
N SER A 60 4.31 2.37 2.83
CA SER A 60 5.62 1.88 2.38
C SER A 60 5.54 0.68 1.45
N ILE A 61 4.43 -0.07 1.46
CA ILE A 61 4.22 -1.19 0.53
C ILE A 61 4.19 -0.70 -0.93
N LEU A 62 3.82 0.56 -1.13
CA LEU A 62 3.56 1.13 -2.45
C LEU A 62 4.31 2.44 -2.73
N ASP A 63 4.95 3.06 -1.73
CA ASP A 63 5.72 4.30 -1.86
C ASP A 63 6.95 4.13 -2.77
N THR A 64 6.93 4.81 -3.93
CA THR A 64 8.00 4.76 -4.92
C THR A 64 9.06 5.86 -4.76
N GLY A 65 9.01 6.62 -3.67
CA GLY A 65 10.01 7.63 -3.31
C GLY A 65 9.46 8.98 -2.84
N ASN A 66 8.15 9.13 -2.57
CA ASN A 66 7.58 10.40 -2.12
C ASN A 66 8.23 10.88 -0.82
N ASN A 67 8.56 9.95 0.09
CA ASN A 67 9.19 10.28 1.36
C ASN A 67 10.58 10.95 1.22
N ASP A 68 11.25 10.78 0.08
CA ASP A 68 12.54 11.45 -0.15
C ASP A 68 12.38 12.97 -0.27
N HIS A 69 11.21 13.41 -0.73
CA HIS A 69 10.88 14.81 -1.03
C HIS A 69 10.23 15.56 0.14
N ILE A 70 10.11 14.93 1.32
CA ILE A 70 9.62 15.56 2.54
C ILE A 70 10.63 15.46 3.70
N ALA A 71 10.43 16.30 4.72
CA ALA A 71 11.22 16.27 5.95
C ALA A 71 10.71 15.16 6.88
N THR A 72 11.26 13.96 6.73
CA THR A 72 10.93 12.79 7.55
C THR A 72 12.16 11.92 7.79
N LEU A 73 12.12 11.12 8.86
CA LEU A 73 13.10 10.06 9.12
C LEU A 73 12.73 8.73 8.42
N ILE A 74 11.49 8.59 7.94
CA ILE A 74 11.02 7.40 7.23
C ILE A 74 11.50 7.49 5.78
N LYS A 75 12.75 7.08 5.51
CA LYS A 75 13.34 7.06 4.16
C LYS A 75 14.01 5.73 3.87
N SER A 76 14.14 5.43 2.59
CA SER A 76 14.81 4.22 2.06
C SER A 76 15.72 4.56 0.87
N ASN A 77 16.25 5.78 0.86
CA ASN A 77 17.19 6.29 -0.16
C ASN A 77 18.67 6.07 0.19
N PHE A 78 18.97 4.97 0.89
CA PHE A 78 20.32 4.61 1.31
C PHE A 78 20.50 3.08 1.31
N PRO A 79 21.74 2.55 1.27
CA PRO A 79 21.96 1.09 1.33
C PRO A 79 21.45 0.46 2.64
N PRO A 80 20.88 -0.76 2.62
CA PRO A 80 20.92 -1.74 1.54
C PRO A 80 19.82 -1.60 0.48
N TYR A 81 18.87 -0.67 0.64
CA TYR A 81 17.78 -0.46 -0.33
C TYR A 81 18.31 -0.26 -1.75
N GLY A 82 17.53 -0.70 -2.74
CA GLY A 82 17.90 -0.55 -4.15
C GLY A 82 19.04 -1.46 -4.64
N ARG A 83 19.57 -2.39 -3.84
CA ARG A 83 20.63 -3.34 -4.25
C ARG A 83 20.33 -4.07 -5.56
N ASP A 84 19.08 -4.47 -5.73
CA ASP A 84 18.54 -5.26 -6.84
C ASP A 84 17.67 -4.40 -7.78
N PHE A 85 17.58 -3.09 -7.53
CA PHE A 85 16.91 -2.13 -8.40
C PHE A 85 17.75 -1.85 -9.66
N PRO A 86 17.14 -1.49 -10.80
CA PRO A 86 17.87 -1.04 -11.98
C PRO A 86 18.92 0.03 -11.66
N GLY A 87 20.17 -0.22 -12.02
CA GLY A 87 21.29 0.68 -11.69
C GLY A 87 21.83 0.56 -10.26
N ARG A 88 21.28 -0.33 -9.43
CA ARG A 88 21.65 -0.56 -8.02
C ARG A 88 21.59 0.70 -7.15
N ILE A 89 20.57 1.53 -7.38
CA ILE A 89 20.37 2.81 -6.70
C ILE A 89 19.17 2.75 -5.74
N PRO A 90 19.31 3.27 -4.51
CA PRO A 90 18.17 3.41 -3.61
C PRO A 90 17.32 4.62 -4.01
N THR A 91 16.08 4.38 -4.43
CA THR A 91 15.18 5.45 -4.94
C THR A 91 14.08 5.85 -3.94
N GLY A 92 14.22 5.49 -2.66
CA GLY A 92 13.15 5.68 -1.67
C GLY A 92 12.04 4.62 -1.74
N ARG A 93 12.23 3.54 -2.51
CA ARG A 93 11.41 2.33 -2.44
C ARG A 93 11.85 1.52 -1.22
N PHE A 94 10.89 1.08 -0.39
CA PHE A 94 11.15 0.26 0.80
C PHE A 94 11.40 -1.21 0.44
N SER A 95 12.31 -1.45 -0.50
CA SER A 95 12.69 -2.75 -1.05
C SER A 95 14.13 -2.70 -1.57
N ASP A 96 14.76 -3.87 -1.71
CA ASP A 96 16.02 -3.99 -2.43
C ASP A 96 15.83 -3.73 -3.94
N GLY A 97 14.60 -3.86 -4.45
CA GLY A 97 14.30 -3.72 -5.86
C GLY A 97 12.99 -2.97 -6.12
N ARG A 98 12.30 -3.39 -7.17
CA ARG A 98 11.01 -2.82 -7.59
C ARG A 98 9.90 -3.15 -6.59
N LEU A 99 8.86 -2.33 -6.57
CA LEU A 99 7.66 -2.56 -5.75
C LEU A 99 6.53 -3.18 -6.58
N ILE A 100 5.51 -3.66 -5.87
CA ILE A 100 4.26 -4.19 -6.43
C ILE A 100 3.68 -3.24 -7.49
N SER A 101 3.69 -1.95 -7.20
CA SER A 101 3.22 -0.90 -8.10
C SER A 101 3.98 -0.86 -9.43
N ASP A 102 5.29 -1.09 -9.42
CA ASP A 102 6.10 -1.17 -10.65
C ASP A 102 5.74 -2.40 -11.48
N PHE A 103 5.58 -3.56 -10.84
CA PHE A 103 5.18 -4.79 -11.52
C PHE A 103 3.78 -4.69 -12.12
N ILE A 104 2.84 -4.00 -11.46
CA ILE A 104 1.49 -3.76 -11.98
C ILE A 104 1.56 -2.93 -13.27
N VAL A 105 2.25 -1.78 -13.26
CA VAL A 105 2.34 -0.92 -14.46
C VAL A 105 3.10 -1.57 -15.61
N GLU A 106 4.11 -2.39 -15.31
CA GLU A 106 4.84 -3.17 -16.31
C GLU A 106 3.94 -4.25 -16.93
N SER A 107 3.20 -4.99 -16.10
CA SER A 107 2.30 -6.06 -16.56
C SER A 107 1.15 -5.51 -17.42
N LEU A 108 0.69 -4.30 -17.13
CA LEU A 108 -0.29 -3.56 -17.94
C LEU A 108 0.32 -2.90 -19.18
N LYS A 109 1.64 -3.03 -19.40
CA LYS A 109 2.38 -2.44 -20.52
C LYS A 109 2.26 -0.90 -20.59
N ILE A 110 2.12 -0.26 -19.44
CA ILE A 110 1.97 1.21 -19.32
C ILE A 110 3.35 1.87 -19.25
N LYS A 111 4.19 1.40 -18.32
CA LYS A 111 5.55 1.90 -18.09
C LYS A 111 6.35 0.88 -17.28
N TYR A 112 7.67 1.03 -17.28
CA TYR A 112 8.56 0.11 -16.55
C TYR A 112 8.61 0.38 -15.04
N LEU A 113 8.53 1.65 -14.63
CA LEU A 113 8.59 2.09 -13.23
C LEU A 113 7.52 3.16 -12.99
N LEU A 114 6.86 3.10 -11.83
CA LEU A 114 5.90 4.11 -11.41
C LEU A 114 6.62 5.23 -10.62
N PRO A 115 6.63 6.48 -11.10
CA PRO A 115 7.33 7.55 -10.40
C PRO A 115 6.49 8.11 -9.23
N PRO A 116 7.15 8.62 -8.17
CA PRO A 116 6.46 9.30 -7.08
C PRO A 116 5.97 10.68 -7.54
N TYR A 117 4.80 11.10 -7.08
CA TYR A 117 4.17 12.38 -7.45
C TYR A 117 5.01 13.60 -7.06
N LEU A 118 5.83 13.48 -6.00
CA LEU A 118 6.67 14.57 -5.52
C LEU A 118 8.03 14.66 -6.23
N ASP A 119 8.34 13.80 -7.20
CA ASP A 119 9.58 13.94 -7.97
C ASP A 119 9.57 15.25 -8.78
N PRO A 120 10.52 16.17 -8.55
CA PRO A 120 10.58 17.45 -9.27
C PRO A 120 10.86 17.28 -10.77
N ASN A 121 11.29 16.10 -11.21
CA ASN A 121 11.60 15.80 -12.60
C ASN A 121 10.44 15.14 -13.36
N LEU A 122 9.25 15.04 -12.76
CA LEU A 122 8.07 14.49 -13.43
C LEU A 122 7.76 15.24 -14.72
N ARG A 123 7.55 14.48 -15.79
CA ARG A 123 7.15 15.02 -17.10
C ARG A 123 5.66 14.82 -17.31
N ALA A 124 5.12 15.52 -18.30
CA ALA A 124 3.72 15.42 -18.70
C ALA A 124 3.32 13.97 -19.02
N GLU A 125 4.19 13.21 -19.68
CA GLU A 125 3.94 11.82 -20.06
C GLU A 125 3.82 10.90 -18.84
N ASP A 126 4.58 11.19 -17.78
CA ASP A 126 4.54 10.44 -16.53
C ASP A 126 3.20 10.65 -15.84
N LEU A 127 2.71 11.89 -15.82
CA LEU A 127 1.39 12.25 -15.27
C LEU A 127 0.26 11.54 -16.03
N ILE A 128 0.27 11.60 -17.36
CA ILE A 128 -0.78 11.00 -18.22
C ILE A 128 -0.96 9.50 -17.96
N THR A 129 0.12 8.80 -17.62
CA THR A 129 0.16 7.35 -17.44
C THR A 129 0.13 6.94 -15.97
N GLY A 130 -0.03 7.90 -15.05
CA GLY A 130 -0.21 7.66 -13.63
C GLY A 130 1.06 7.72 -12.78
N VAL A 131 0.87 8.00 -11.50
CA VAL A 131 1.92 8.30 -10.50
C VAL A 131 1.57 7.73 -9.13
N CYS A 132 2.57 7.64 -8.25
CA CYS A 132 2.37 7.21 -6.88
C CYS A 132 2.19 8.40 -5.92
N PHE A 133 1.13 8.38 -5.11
CA PHE A 133 0.87 9.30 -4.01
C PHE A 133 1.14 8.68 -2.62
N ALA A 134 1.41 7.37 -2.55
CA ALA A 134 1.70 6.68 -1.29
C ALA A 134 2.90 7.29 -0.57
N SER A 135 2.90 7.20 0.76
CA SER A 135 3.95 7.73 1.63
C SER A 135 4.24 6.74 2.73
N ALA A 136 5.49 6.29 2.81
CA ALA A 136 5.89 5.34 3.82
C ALA A 136 5.61 5.83 5.23
N GLY A 137 5.07 4.94 6.08
CA GLY A 137 4.64 5.25 7.45
C GLY A 137 3.18 5.71 7.57
N SER A 138 2.48 5.98 6.47
CA SER A 138 1.10 6.48 6.54
C SER A 138 0.09 5.44 7.02
N GLY A 139 -1.02 5.95 7.53
CA GLY A 139 -2.11 5.16 8.11
C GLY A 139 -3.46 5.89 8.02
N TYR A 140 -4.53 5.16 8.28
CA TYR A 140 -5.90 5.66 8.34
C TYR A 140 -6.23 6.39 9.65
N ASP A 141 -5.56 6.06 10.77
CA ASP A 141 -5.69 6.85 11.99
C ASP A 141 -4.96 8.20 11.78
N PRO A 142 -5.63 9.35 11.93
CA PRO A 142 -5.02 10.67 11.77
C PRO A 142 -3.82 10.94 12.70
N LYS A 143 -3.62 10.13 13.75
CA LYS A 143 -2.46 10.19 14.63
C LYS A 143 -1.21 9.54 14.02
N THR A 144 -1.37 8.46 13.27
CA THR A 144 -0.27 7.70 12.64
C THR A 144 0.68 8.59 11.82
N PRO A 145 0.21 9.36 10.82
CA PRO A 145 1.09 10.19 10.02
C PRO A 145 1.71 11.37 10.80
N LYS A 146 1.06 11.80 11.90
CA LYS A 146 1.61 12.85 12.78
C LYS A 146 2.78 12.31 13.62
N ILE A 147 2.62 11.13 14.19
CA ILE A 147 3.66 10.46 14.98
C ILE A 147 4.91 10.23 14.11
N LEU A 148 4.70 9.77 12.88
CA LEU A 148 5.80 9.42 11.98
C LEU A 148 6.29 10.58 11.11
N SER A 149 5.62 11.74 11.14
CA SER A 149 5.93 12.92 10.32
C SER A 149 5.97 12.58 8.82
N VAL A 150 4.86 12.07 8.30
CA VAL A 150 4.70 11.59 6.90
C VAL A 150 3.38 12.09 6.28
N ILE A 151 3.17 11.86 4.99
CA ILE A 151 2.02 12.40 4.24
C ILE A 151 0.76 11.63 4.61
N SER A 152 -0.21 12.29 5.24
CA SER A 152 -1.46 11.64 5.66
C SER A 152 -2.32 11.19 4.47
N ILE A 153 -3.21 10.21 4.64
CA ILE A 153 -4.14 9.79 3.57
C ILE A 153 -4.97 10.96 3.01
N PRO A 154 -5.50 11.88 3.83
CA PRO A 154 -6.12 13.12 3.33
C PRO A 154 -5.18 13.98 2.47
N ASP A 155 -3.89 14.09 2.83
CA ASP A 155 -2.93 14.85 2.04
C ASP A 155 -2.58 14.15 0.71
N GLN A 156 -2.52 12.81 0.69
CA GLN A 156 -2.36 12.05 -0.55
C GLN A 156 -3.53 12.27 -1.51
N LEU A 157 -4.76 12.34 -0.97
CA LEU A 157 -5.94 12.71 -1.74
C LEU A 157 -5.86 14.16 -2.25
N ASN A 158 -5.40 15.10 -1.43
CA ASN A 158 -5.21 16.50 -1.84
C ASN A 158 -4.17 16.60 -2.98
N PHE A 159 -3.09 15.82 -2.92
CA PHE A 159 -2.15 15.72 -4.03
C PHE A 159 -2.80 15.15 -5.29
N PHE A 160 -3.70 14.17 -5.15
CA PHE A 160 -4.48 13.67 -6.28
C PHE A 160 -5.42 14.74 -6.87
N GLN A 161 -6.09 15.54 -6.04
CA GLN A 161 -6.92 16.66 -6.51
C GLN A 161 -6.08 17.71 -7.26
N GLN A 162 -4.88 18.03 -6.76
CA GLN A 162 -3.93 18.89 -7.46
C GLN A 162 -3.46 18.27 -8.78
N TYR A 163 -3.21 16.96 -8.79
CA TYR A 163 -2.92 16.22 -10.02
C TYR A 163 -4.06 16.34 -11.04
N VAL A 164 -5.33 16.14 -10.64
CA VAL A 164 -6.49 16.31 -11.53
C VAL A 164 -6.54 17.73 -12.10
N GLY A 165 -6.27 18.75 -11.27
CA GLY A 165 -6.13 20.14 -11.74
C GLY A 165 -5.05 20.32 -12.81
N LYS A 166 -3.84 19.77 -12.58
CA LYS A 166 -2.73 19.79 -13.56
C LYS A 166 -3.14 19.09 -14.87
N MET A 167 -3.83 17.96 -14.79
CA MET A 167 -4.28 17.21 -15.97
C MET A 167 -5.33 17.95 -16.78
N ARG A 168 -6.25 18.67 -16.14
CA ARG A 168 -7.21 19.55 -16.83
C ARG A 168 -6.50 20.67 -17.59
N SER A 169 -5.47 21.27 -17.01
CA SER A 169 -4.65 22.28 -17.71
C SER A 169 -3.84 21.69 -18.88
N LEU A 170 -3.35 20.45 -18.74
CA LEU A 170 -2.50 19.80 -19.74
C LEU A 170 -3.29 19.23 -20.92
N LEU A 171 -4.43 18.59 -20.66
CA LEU A 171 -5.18 17.80 -21.64
C LEU A 171 -6.57 18.37 -21.99
N GLY A 172 -7.03 19.38 -21.24
CA GLY A 172 -8.43 19.80 -21.24
C GLY A 172 -9.30 18.91 -20.33
N GLU A 173 -10.50 19.41 -20.02
CA GLU A 173 -11.41 18.79 -19.05
C GLU A 173 -11.86 17.38 -19.45
N GLN A 174 -12.38 17.22 -20.67
CA GLN A 174 -12.91 15.95 -21.15
C GLN A 174 -11.86 14.83 -21.10
N ARG A 175 -10.67 15.08 -21.67
CA ARG A 175 -9.61 14.08 -21.72
C ARG A 175 -9.01 13.81 -20.34
N SER A 176 -8.97 14.81 -19.45
CA SER A 176 -8.56 14.59 -18.06
C SER A 176 -9.53 13.67 -17.32
N ASN A 177 -10.84 13.89 -17.49
CA ASN A 177 -11.86 13.03 -16.88
C ASN A 177 -11.77 11.60 -17.45
N ASP A 178 -11.58 11.45 -18.76
CA ASP A 178 -11.38 10.15 -19.41
C ASP A 178 -10.20 9.37 -18.80
N VAL A 179 -9.06 10.04 -18.53
CA VAL A 179 -7.90 9.40 -17.88
C VAL A 179 -8.27 8.92 -16.49
N VAL A 180 -8.86 9.80 -15.67
CA VAL A 180 -9.20 9.51 -14.27
C VAL A 180 -10.19 8.35 -14.15
N GLU A 181 -11.27 8.36 -14.94
CA GLU A 181 -12.31 7.34 -14.91
C GLU A 181 -11.83 5.97 -15.40
N ASN A 182 -10.96 5.96 -16.42
CA ASN A 182 -10.46 4.72 -17.01
C ASN A 182 -9.18 4.18 -16.35
N SER A 183 -8.68 4.81 -15.30
CA SER A 183 -7.49 4.39 -14.57
C SER A 183 -7.75 3.26 -13.56
N LEU A 184 -6.67 2.58 -13.17
CA LEU A 184 -6.65 1.66 -12.02
C LEU A 184 -6.09 2.39 -10.80
N TYR A 185 -6.72 2.20 -9.65
CA TYR A 185 -6.28 2.75 -8.37
C TYR A 185 -5.84 1.59 -7.48
N VAL A 186 -4.64 1.68 -6.88
CA VAL A 186 -4.11 0.64 -5.99
C VAL A 186 -3.82 1.24 -4.63
N ILE A 187 -4.33 0.62 -3.57
CA ILE A 187 -4.27 1.15 -2.21
C ILE A 187 -3.67 0.08 -1.29
N SER A 188 -2.74 0.47 -0.42
CA SER A 188 -2.29 -0.36 0.71
C SER A 188 -2.07 0.52 1.92
N CYS A 189 -2.93 0.41 2.92
CA CYS A 189 -2.90 1.26 4.11
C CYS A 189 -3.56 0.52 5.28
N GLY A 190 -3.21 0.88 6.51
CA GLY A 190 -3.65 0.20 7.73
C GLY A 190 -2.52 -0.52 8.46
N ASN A 191 -1.42 -0.85 7.76
CA ASN A 191 -0.29 -1.57 8.36
C ASN A 191 0.30 -0.79 9.54
N ASN A 192 0.61 0.50 9.35
CA ASN A 192 1.20 1.35 10.38
C ASN A 192 0.24 1.63 11.56
N ASP A 193 -1.06 1.64 11.31
CA ASP A 193 -2.07 1.86 12.37
C ASP A 193 -2.12 0.67 13.33
N VAL A 194 -2.13 -0.56 12.79
CA VAL A 194 -2.05 -1.81 13.56
C VAL A 194 -0.74 -1.81 14.36
N LEU A 195 0.35 -1.50 13.67
CA LEU A 195 1.71 -1.53 14.17
C LEU A 195 1.97 -0.62 15.37
N LEU A 196 1.60 0.66 15.25
CA LEU A 196 1.81 1.64 16.30
C LEU A 196 0.87 1.37 17.47
N THR A 197 -0.36 0.93 17.21
CA THR A 197 -1.33 0.62 18.26
C THR A 197 -0.83 -0.47 19.19
N THR A 198 -0.29 -1.56 18.63
CA THR A 198 0.25 -2.69 19.38
C THR A 198 1.60 -2.37 20.01
N LEU A 199 2.50 -1.67 19.30
CA LEU A 199 3.80 -1.25 19.85
C LEU A 199 3.64 -0.40 21.12
N PHE A 200 2.72 0.57 21.09
CA PHE A 200 2.46 1.45 22.24
C PHE A 200 1.46 0.87 23.24
N HIS A 201 0.98 -0.37 23.05
CA HIS A 201 0.01 -1.05 23.91
C HIS A 201 -1.21 -0.16 24.24
N THR A 202 -1.65 0.62 23.25
CA THR A 202 -2.70 1.64 23.47
C THR A 202 -4.10 1.04 23.49
N ARG A 203 -4.25 -0.20 23.01
CA ARG A 203 -5.53 -0.92 22.89
C ARG A 203 -5.30 -2.42 23.01
N THR A 204 -5.21 -2.92 24.24
CA THR A 204 -4.86 -4.32 24.50
C THR A 204 -6.09 -5.21 24.77
N LYS A 205 -7.27 -4.61 25.01
CA LYS A 205 -8.50 -5.39 25.21
C LYS A 205 -9.12 -5.74 23.86
N SER A 206 -9.64 -6.97 23.73
CA SER A 206 -10.26 -7.44 22.49
C SER A 206 -11.41 -6.52 22.02
N SER A 207 -12.23 -5.99 22.92
CA SER A 207 -13.30 -5.05 22.57
C SER A 207 -12.76 -3.73 21.99
N GLU A 208 -11.64 -3.23 22.51
CA GLU A 208 -10.98 -2.02 22.02
C GLU A 208 -10.35 -2.25 20.64
N MET A 209 -9.74 -3.43 20.42
CA MET A 209 -9.20 -3.85 19.12
C MET A 209 -10.29 -3.96 18.06
N VAL A 210 -11.43 -4.58 18.37
CA VAL A 210 -12.57 -4.69 17.45
C VAL A 210 -13.12 -3.31 17.08
N SER A 211 -13.34 -2.43 18.06
CA SER A 211 -13.82 -1.07 17.79
C SER A 211 -12.81 -0.26 16.97
N TYR A 212 -11.50 -0.46 17.21
CA TYR A 212 -10.47 0.23 16.45
C TYR A 212 -10.34 -0.28 15.02
N ALA A 213 -10.40 -1.60 14.80
CA ALA A 213 -10.46 -2.19 13.47
C ALA A 213 -11.65 -1.66 12.66
N ALA A 214 -12.84 -1.57 13.29
CA ALA A 214 -14.02 -0.97 12.67
C ALA A 214 -13.82 0.52 12.35
N PHE A 215 -13.18 1.29 13.24
CA PHE A 215 -12.82 2.68 12.99
C PHE A 215 -11.89 2.82 11.77
N LEU A 216 -10.83 2.03 11.67
CA LEU A 216 -9.90 2.06 10.53
C LEU A 216 -10.61 1.68 9.22
N ALA A 217 -11.46 0.66 9.24
CA ALA A 217 -12.26 0.27 8.07
C ALA A 217 -13.23 1.39 7.64
N GLY A 218 -13.86 2.09 8.59
CA GLY A 218 -14.69 3.26 8.30
C GLY A 218 -13.89 4.42 7.66
N GLN A 219 -12.65 4.66 8.12
CA GLN A 219 -11.75 5.64 7.52
C GLN A 219 -11.35 5.24 6.09
N ALA A 220 -11.09 3.95 5.85
CA ALA A 220 -10.83 3.41 4.51
C ALA A 220 -12.05 3.59 3.59
N SER A 221 -13.25 3.28 4.07
CA SER A 221 -14.51 3.47 3.37
C SER A 221 -14.74 4.93 2.98
N ALA A 222 -14.49 5.88 3.90
CA ALA A 222 -14.57 7.30 3.62
C ALA A 222 -13.58 7.76 2.54
N PHE A 223 -12.34 7.26 2.58
CA PHE A 223 -11.33 7.55 1.56
C PHE A 223 -11.71 7.00 0.18
N LEU A 224 -12.23 5.77 0.10
CA LEU A 224 -12.69 5.15 -1.14
C LEU A 224 -13.85 5.93 -1.77
N ARG A 225 -14.82 6.39 -0.95
CA ARG A 225 -15.92 7.25 -1.40
C ARG A 225 -15.40 8.56 -1.98
N GLU A 226 -14.36 9.13 -1.39
CA GLU A 226 -13.80 10.38 -1.90
C GLU A 226 -13.02 10.18 -3.20
N LEU A 227 -12.23 9.11 -3.33
CA LEU A 227 -11.64 8.73 -4.63
C LEU A 227 -12.71 8.56 -5.71
N TYR A 228 -13.83 7.91 -5.39
CA TYR A 228 -14.96 7.77 -6.31
C TYR A 228 -15.53 9.14 -6.73
N ARG A 229 -15.69 10.09 -5.79
CA ARG A 229 -16.11 11.48 -6.09
C ARG A 229 -15.13 12.20 -6.99
N GLN A 230 -13.85 11.89 -6.89
CA GLN A 230 -12.81 12.42 -7.78
C GLN A 230 -12.76 11.72 -9.14
N GLY A 231 -13.63 10.72 -9.41
CA GLY A 231 -13.75 10.03 -10.70
C GLY A 231 -13.19 8.61 -10.73
N ALA A 232 -12.66 8.08 -9.62
CA ALA A 232 -12.19 6.69 -9.59
C ALA A 232 -13.35 5.70 -9.79
N ARG A 233 -13.14 4.68 -10.61
CA ARG A 233 -14.11 3.59 -10.86
C ARG A 233 -13.57 2.20 -10.59
N LYS A 234 -12.29 1.95 -10.89
CA LYS A 234 -11.64 0.64 -10.69
C LYS A 234 -10.58 0.74 -9.60
N ILE A 235 -10.88 0.20 -8.43
CA ILE A 235 -10.00 0.29 -7.26
C ILE A 235 -9.61 -1.13 -6.81
N VAL A 236 -8.33 -1.31 -6.49
CA VAL A 236 -7.79 -2.48 -5.81
C VAL A 236 -7.29 -2.03 -4.44
N HIS A 237 -7.79 -2.66 -3.40
CA HIS A 237 -7.35 -2.42 -2.03
C HIS A 237 -6.67 -3.69 -1.49
N LEU A 238 -5.39 -3.55 -1.16
CA LEU A 238 -4.58 -4.62 -0.58
C LEU A 238 -4.84 -4.69 0.92
N SER A 239 -5.09 -5.90 1.42
CA SER A 239 -5.22 -6.13 2.86
C SER A 239 -3.98 -5.65 3.63
N ALA A 240 -4.14 -5.36 4.92
CA ALA A 240 -2.99 -5.29 5.81
C ALA A 240 -2.27 -6.63 5.83
N LEU A 241 -0.95 -6.58 6.02
CA LEU A 241 -0.07 -7.74 6.06
C LEU A 241 -0.05 -8.38 7.46
N THR A 242 0.70 -9.47 7.60
CA THR A 242 1.05 -10.06 8.90
C THR A 242 2.06 -9.17 9.65
N THR A 243 1.56 -8.04 10.15
CA THR A 243 2.35 -6.98 10.80
C THR A 243 3.15 -7.49 12.00
N GLY A 244 2.59 -8.42 12.76
CA GLY A 244 3.26 -9.03 13.90
C GLY A 244 4.50 -9.85 13.54
N CYS A 245 4.63 -10.26 12.27
CA CYS A 245 5.77 -11.00 11.77
C CYS A 245 6.81 -10.15 11.03
N ILE A 246 6.60 -8.83 10.92
CA ILE A 246 7.60 -7.92 10.34
C ILE A 246 8.87 -7.98 11.22
N PRO A 247 10.09 -8.12 10.66
CA PRO A 247 11.25 -8.45 11.51
C PRO A 247 11.60 -7.36 12.54
N ALA A 248 11.27 -6.09 12.27
CA ALA A 248 11.36 -4.99 13.25
C ALA A 248 10.53 -5.26 14.50
N PHE A 249 9.32 -5.75 14.29
CA PHE A 249 8.36 -5.99 15.36
C PHE A 249 8.62 -7.30 16.06
N ARG A 250 9.13 -8.30 15.34
CA ARG A 250 9.68 -9.50 15.96
C ARG A 250 10.85 -9.18 16.88
N THR A 251 11.69 -8.21 16.52
CA THR A 251 12.81 -7.77 17.36
C THR A 251 12.33 -6.98 18.59
N LEU A 252 11.30 -6.14 18.44
CA LEU A 252 10.77 -5.29 19.51
C LEU A 252 9.82 -6.02 20.48
N LEU A 253 8.90 -6.83 19.93
CA LEU A 253 7.76 -7.41 20.64
C LEU A 253 7.85 -8.94 20.76
N GLY A 254 8.69 -9.59 19.96
CA GLY A 254 8.77 -11.05 19.87
C GLY A 254 9.58 -11.75 20.97
N GLY A 255 10.03 -11.01 21.99
CA GLY A 255 10.89 -11.53 23.05
C GLY A 255 12.23 -12.07 22.56
N VAL A 256 12.91 -12.86 23.39
CA VAL A 256 14.25 -13.42 23.10
C VAL A 256 14.26 -14.25 21.82
N GLN A 257 13.17 -14.96 21.54
CA GLN A 257 13.04 -15.82 20.37
C GLN A 257 12.60 -15.08 19.10
N ARG A 258 12.35 -13.77 19.18
CA ARG A 258 11.85 -12.94 18.07
C ARG A 258 10.63 -13.59 17.39
N GLN A 259 9.68 -14.04 18.19
CA GLN A 259 8.42 -14.60 17.70
C GLN A 259 7.57 -13.52 17.03
N CYS A 260 6.58 -13.93 16.25
CA CYS A 260 5.58 -12.97 15.78
C CYS A 260 4.73 -12.48 16.96
N SER A 261 4.27 -11.23 16.91
CA SER A 261 3.25 -10.74 17.83
C SER A 261 1.87 -11.24 17.41
N ASP A 262 1.26 -12.08 18.25
CA ASP A 262 -0.11 -12.57 18.03
C ASP A 262 -1.12 -11.43 18.11
N GLU A 263 -0.99 -10.52 19.09
CA GLU A 263 -1.86 -9.32 19.22
C GLU A 263 -1.87 -8.47 17.94
N SER A 264 -0.69 -8.20 17.35
CA SER A 264 -0.60 -7.42 16.11
C SER A 264 -1.22 -8.15 14.92
N ASN A 265 -1.05 -9.47 14.85
CA ASN A 265 -1.64 -10.28 13.80
C ASN A 265 -3.17 -10.39 13.96
N GLU A 266 -3.67 -10.56 15.18
CA GLU A 266 -5.11 -10.56 15.48
C GLU A 266 -5.76 -9.24 15.08
N LEU A 267 -5.15 -8.10 15.43
CA LEU A 267 -5.67 -6.79 15.04
C LEU A 267 -5.62 -6.58 13.52
N ALA A 268 -4.58 -7.08 12.83
CA ALA A 268 -4.51 -7.04 11.37
C ALA A 268 -5.64 -7.86 10.72
N VAL A 269 -5.93 -9.05 11.24
CA VAL A 269 -7.03 -9.91 10.76
C VAL A 269 -8.37 -9.22 11.01
N MET A 270 -8.63 -8.70 12.21
CA MET A 270 -9.86 -7.97 12.51
C MET A 270 -10.05 -6.76 11.58
N PHE A 271 -8.97 -6.00 11.31
CA PHE A 271 -9.02 -4.89 10.36
C PHE A 271 -9.36 -5.37 8.94
N ASN A 272 -8.71 -6.43 8.46
CA ASN A 272 -8.94 -6.99 7.12
C ASN A 272 -10.38 -7.50 6.94
N GLU A 273 -10.95 -8.16 7.95
CA GLU A 273 -12.35 -8.57 7.94
C GLU A 273 -13.29 -7.36 7.82
N LYS A 274 -13.09 -6.32 8.64
CA LYS A 274 -13.93 -5.10 8.60
C LYS A 274 -13.75 -4.31 7.31
N LEU A 275 -12.54 -4.28 6.77
CA LEU A 275 -12.25 -3.64 5.48
C LEU A 275 -12.95 -4.39 4.33
N SER A 276 -12.91 -5.72 4.32
CA SER A 276 -13.60 -6.54 3.32
C SER A 276 -15.12 -6.31 3.40
N ASP A 277 -15.70 -6.28 4.61
CA ASP A 277 -17.12 -5.96 4.81
C ASP A 277 -17.48 -4.58 4.25
N GLU A 278 -16.68 -3.54 4.53
CA GLU A 278 -16.90 -2.18 4.02
C GLU A 278 -16.77 -2.11 2.49
N ILE A 279 -15.80 -2.82 1.91
CA ILE A 279 -15.62 -2.89 0.45
C ILE A 279 -16.84 -3.54 -0.20
N GLN A 280 -17.38 -4.60 0.38
CA GLN A 280 -18.61 -5.22 -0.11
C GLN A 280 -19.78 -4.24 -0.05
N ARG A 281 -19.96 -3.52 1.07
CA ARG A 281 -21.00 -2.48 1.19
C ARG A 281 -20.85 -1.38 0.14
N LEU A 282 -19.63 -0.98 -0.21
CA LEU A 282 -19.38 0.03 -1.25
C LEU A 282 -19.75 -0.48 -2.65
N ASN A 283 -19.45 -1.74 -2.96
CA ASN A 283 -19.82 -2.35 -4.24
C ASN A 283 -21.34 -2.53 -4.39
N ASP A 284 -22.04 -2.78 -3.27
CA ASP A 284 -23.49 -2.94 -3.24
C ASP A 284 -24.26 -1.60 -3.15
N ASP A 285 -23.56 -0.47 -2.98
CA ASP A 285 -24.15 0.86 -2.81
C ASP A 285 -24.65 1.42 -4.15
N VAL A 286 -25.97 1.44 -4.33
CA VAL A 286 -26.63 1.95 -5.54
C VAL A 286 -26.34 3.43 -5.85
N LEU A 287 -25.82 4.19 -4.87
CA LEU A 287 -25.39 5.57 -5.06
C LEU A 287 -23.97 5.70 -5.62
N LEU A 288 -23.25 4.59 -5.80
CA LEU A 288 -21.91 4.51 -6.37
C LEU A 288 -21.90 3.71 -7.69
N PRO A 289 -22.67 4.11 -8.71
CA PRO A 289 -22.71 3.40 -9.98
C PRO A 289 -21.32 3.28 -10.60
N ASP A 290 -21.08 2.16 -11.29
CA ASP A 290 -19.83 1.84 -11.98
C ASP A 290 -18.58 1.77 -11.09
N LEU A 291 -18.73 1.87 -9.77
CA LEU A 291 -17.64 1.59 -8.83
C LEU A 291 -17.41 0.08 -8.74
N THR A 292 -16.15 -0.32 -8.83
CA THR A 292 -15.69 -1.66 -8.50
C THR A 292 -14.47 -1.54 -7.62
N VAL A 293 -14.58 -2.05 -6.40
CA VAL A 293 -13.49 -2.17 -5.45
C VAL A 293 -13.18 -3.64 -5.21
N GLN A 294 -11.98 -4.08 -5.60
CA GLN A 294 -11.49 -5.42 -5.34
C GLN A 294 -10.64 -5.43 -4.07
N PHE A 295 -11.03 -6.23 -3.09
CA PHE A 295 -10.18 -6.58 -1.95
C PHE A 295 -9.21 -7.69 -2.36
N VAL A 296 -7.92 -7.51 -2.06
CA VAL A 296 -6.89 -8.52 -2.32
C VAL A 296 -6.25 -8.94 -1.01
N ASP A 297 -6.44 -10.20 -0.64
CA ASP A 297 -5.84 -10.78 0.56
C ASP A 297 -4.33 -11.01 0.37
N MET A 298 -3.57 -10.17 1.05
CA MET A 298 -2.12 -10.28 1.15
C MET A 298 -1.71 -10.98 2.45
N TYR A 299 -2.55 -10.94 3.49
CA TYR A 299 -2.21 -11.49 4.81
C TYR A 299 -1.93 -12.98 4.74
N THR A 300 -2.88 -13.76 4.20
CA THR A 300 -2.82 -15.22 4.19
C THR A 300 -1.57 -15.77 3.49
N PRO A 301 -1.26 -15.38 2.23
CA PRO A 301 -0.08 -15.91 1.56
C PRO A 301 1.23 -15.55 2.28
N PHE A 302 1.37 -14.32 2.78
CA PHE A 302 2.57 -13.94 3.54
C PHE A 302 2.71 -14.69 4.86
N PHE A 303 1.60 -14.89 5.58
CA PHE A 303 1.62 -15.64 6.83
C PHE A 303 1.99 -17.11 6.62
N ASP A 304 1.45 -17.74 5.56
CA ASP A 304 1.79 -19.12 5.18
C ASP A 304 3.27 -19.26 4.79
N ILE A 305 3.82 -18.29 4.06
CA ILE A 305 5.25 -18.25 3.72
C ILE A 305 6.12 -18.23 4.98
N ILE A 306 5.76 -17.38 5.94
CA ILE A 306 6.52 -17.19 7.18
C ILE A 306 6.42 -18.44 8.08
N ARG A 307 5.25 -19.06 8.20
CA ARG A 307 5.06 -20.23 9.08
C ARG A 307 5.48 -21.55 8.45
N ARG A 308 5.58 -21.65 7.12
CA ARG A 308 5.89 -22.90 6.41
C ARG A 308 7.03 -22.72 5.38
N PRO A 309 8.23 -22.27 5.78
CA PRO A 309 9.30 -21.95 4.84
C PRO A 309 9.77 -23.16 4.01
N GLU A 310 9.82 -24.36 4.60
CA GLU A 310 10.28 -25.58 3.92
C GLU A 310 9.33 -26.10 2.84
N LYS A 311 8.01 -25.84 2.99
CA LYS A 311 7.03 -26.20 1.97
C LYS A 311 7.19 -25.32 0.74
N ASN A 312 7.33 -24.00 0.96
CA ASN A 312 7.41 -23.03 -0.12
C ASN A 312 8.77 -23.06 -0.84
N ARG A 313 9.85 -23.51 -0.17
CA ARG A 313 11.17 -23.74 -0.81
C ARG A 313 11.13 -24.73 -1.98
N ARG A 314 10.28 -25.77 -1.93
CA ARG A 314 10.23 -26.81 -2.96
C ARG A 314 9.51 -26.36 -4.22
N ASP A 315 8.55 -25.46 -4.08
CA ASP A 315 7.83 -24.86 -5.20
C ASP A 315 8.62 -23.71 -5.86
N SER A 316 9.72 -23.27 -5.23
CA SER A 316 10.55 -22.11 -5.64
C SER A 316 11.78 -22.46 -6.48
N GLY A 317 11.82 -23.60 -7.16
CA GLY A 317 13.01 -24.17 -7.82
C GLY A 317 14.12 -23.17 -8.17
N ASN A 318 15.24 -23.21 -7.44
CA ASN A 318 16.44 -22.37 -7.62
C ASN A 318 16.27 -20.84 -7.53
N PHE A 319 15.44 -20.30 -6.63
CA PHE A 319 15.37 -18.85 -6.35
C PHE A 319 15.53 -18.46 -4.87
N LEU A 320 16.46 -19.11 -4.16
CA LEU A 320 17.02 -18.64 -2.88
C LEU A 320 18.53 -18.46 -2.96
#